data_AF-R9MM96-F1
#
_entry.id   AF-R9MM96-F1
#
_cell.length_a   1.000
_cell.length_b   1.000
_cell.length_c   1.000
_cell.angle_alpha   90.00
_cell.angle_beta   90.00
_cell.angle_gamma   90.00
#
_symmetry.space_group_name_H-M   'P 1'
#
loop_
_entity.id
_entity.type
_entity.pdbx_description
1 polymer ?
#
loop_
_entity_poly.entity_id
_entity_poly.type
_entity_poly.pdbx_seq_one_letter_code
_entity_poly.pdbx_strand_id
1 'polypeptide(L)' 'MKHREFVYVGEPVLELNEREHAAFLMNIQTAILLSLEKRNLLTASQRERCLLELERRHSSKQVRGGRHNE' A
#
# COMPACT_ATOMS: atom_id res chain seq x y z
N MET A 1 -10.98 14.05 -33.35
CA MET A 1 -9.55 13.74 -33.08
C MET A 1 -9.35 12.23 -33.23
N LYS A 2 -8.24 11.78 -33.84
CA LYS A 2 -7.94 10.34 -33.98
C LYS A 2 -7.37 9.81 -32.65
N HIS A 3 -7.81 8.62 -32.24
CA HIS A 3 -7.29 7.94 -31.04
C HIS A 3 -5.79 7.70 -31.21
N ARG A 4 -4.99 8.05 -30.18
CA ARG A 4 -3.55 7.77 -30.14
C ARG A 4 -3.35 6.65 -29.13
N GLU A 5 -2.75 5.55 -29.57
CA GLU A 5 -2.35 4.45 -28.72
C GLU A 5 -0.89 4.64 -28.32
N PHE A 6 -0.59 4.42 -27.04
CA PHE A 6 0.76 4.44 -26.51
C PHE A 6 1.13 3.03 -26.11
N VAL A 7 2.19 2.49 -26.73
CA VAL A 7 2.73 1.17 -26.43
C VAL A 7 4.00 1.35 -25.60
N TYR A 8 4.08 0.68 -24.46
CA TYR A 8 5.29 0.64 -23.66
C TYR A 8 6.32 -0.29 -24.34
N VAL A 9 7.49 0.27 -24.69
CA VAL A 9 8.59 -0.43 -25.41
C VAL A 9 9.78 -0.76 -24.51
N GLY A 10 9.62 -0.64 -23.18
CA GLY A 10 10.67 -0.97 -22.21
C GLY A 10 10.73 -2.45 -21.85
N GLU A 11 11.68 -2.80 -20.98
CA GLU A 11 11.78 -4.13 -20.37
C GLU A 11 10.44 -4.59 -19.77
N PRO A 12 10.10 -5.88 -19.77
CA PRO A 12 8.87 -6.38 -19.16
C PRO A 12 8.70 -5.78 -17.77
N VAL A 13 7.55 -5.16 -17.52
CA VAL A 13 7.22 -4.68 -16.18
C VAL A 13 7.26 -5.91 -15.28
N LEU A 14 8.13 -5.88 -14.26
CA LEU A 14 8.18 -6.94 -13.25
C LEU A 14 6.75 -7.15 -12.74
N GLU A 15 6.24 -8.37 -12.88
CA GLU A 15 4.91 -8.70 -12.37
C GLU A 15 4.91 -8.44 -10.87
N LEU A 16 4.18 -7.39 -10.47
CA LEU A 16 4.05 -7.00 -9.07
C LEU A 16 3.30 -8.12 -8.37
N ASN A 17 4.00 -8.90 -7.55
CA ASN A 17 3.36 -9.96 -6.79
C ASN A 17 2.51 -9.34 -5.65
N GLU A 18 1.43 -10.01 -5.26
CA GLU A 18 0.49 -9.47 -4.26
C GLU A 18 1.16 -9.17 -2.90
N ARG A 19 2.19 -9.94 -2.53
CA ARG A 19 2.92 -9.77 -1.26
C ARG A 19 3.78 -8.52 -1.27
N GLU A 20 4.54 -8.29 -2.33
CA GLU A 20 5.33 -7.09 -2.56
C GLU A 20 4.43 -5.87 -2.66
N HIS A 21 3.27 -6.00 -3.31
CA HIS A 21 2.29 -4.93 -3.35
C HIS A 21 1.72 -4.59 -1.97
N ALA A 22 1.44 -5.59 -1.13
CA ALA A 22 1.00 -5.37 0.25
C ALA A 22 2.08 -4.70 1.11
N ALA A 23 3.33 -5.16 1.01
CA ALA A 23 4.46 -4.57 1.71
C ALA A 23 4.74 -3.13 1.24
N PHE A 24 4.69 -2.90 -0.07
CA PHE A 24 4.83 -1.58 -0.66
C PHE A 24 3.75 -0.61 -0.17
N LEU A 25 2.47 -1.03 -0.22
CA LEU A 25 1.36 -0.22 0.27
C LEU A 25 1.53 0.11 1.76
N MET A 26 1.97 -0.86 2.57
CA MET A 26 2.27 -0.63 3.99
C MET A 26 3.36 0.40 4.20
N ASN A 27 4.46 0.30 3.46
CA ASN A 27 5.56 1.26 3.56
C ASN A 27 5.12 2.67 3.17
N ILE A 28 4.31 2.82 2.12
CA ILE A 28 3.74 4.11 1.71
C ILE A 28 2.83 4.68 2.80
N GLN A 29 1.93 3.87 3.36
CA GLN A 29 1.02 4.30 4.42
C GLN A 29 1.79 4.76 5.67
N THR A 30 2.80 4.00 6.08
CA THR A 30 3.68 4.36 7.22
C THR A 30 4.47 5.65 6.94
N ALA A 31 5.03 5.80 5.74
CA ALA A 31 5.76 7.02 5.36
C ALA A 31 4.86 8.27 5.38
N ILE A 32 3.60 8.14 4.95
CA ILE A 32 2.61 9.22 5.05
C ILE A 32 2.40 9.63 6.51
N LEU A 33 2.19 8.67 7.42
CA LEU A 33 1.98 8.97 8.84
C LEU A 33 3.19 9.68 9.48
N LEU A 34 4.42 9.24 9.16
CA LEU A 34 5.64 9.90 9.61
C LEU A 34 5.76 11.33 9.04
N SER A 35 5.42 11.54 7.77
CA SER A 35 5.41 12.86 7.16
C SER A 35 4.38 13.79 7.80
N LEU A 36 3.22 13.28 8.19
CA LEU A 36 2.17 14.07 8.86
C LEU A 36 2.61 14.51 10.26
N GLU A 37 3.26 13.62 11.03
CA GLU A 37 3.84 13.97 12.33
C GLU A 37 4.95 15.02 12.17
N LYS A 38 5.86 14.85 11.21
CA LYS A 38 6.93 15.82 10.93
C LYS A 38 6.41 17.22 10.59
N ARG A 39 5.19 17.30 10.02
CA ARG A 39 4.50 18.56 9.71
C ARG A 39 3.61 19.06 10.84
N ASN A 40 3.65 18.44 12.02
CA ASN A 40 2.79 18.70 13.18
C ASN A 40 1.29 18.59 12.88
N LEU A 41 0.91 17.80 11.87
CA LEU A 41 -0.49 17.50 11.53
C LEU A 41 -1.03 16.32 12.33
N LEU A 42 -0.12 15.51 12.88
CA LEU A 42 -0.41 14.47 13.86
C LEU A 42 0.52 14.63 15.06
N THR A 43 0.01 14.31 16.25
CA THR A 43 0.86 14.04 17.41
C THR A 43 1.43 12.63 17.32
N ALA A 44 2.51 12.37 18.07
CA ALA A 44 3.08 11.02 18.20
C ALA A 44 2.03 9.97 18.62
N SER A 45 1.14 10.32 19.55
CA SER A 45 0.06 9.44 20.02
C SER A 45 -1.06 9.21 18.99
N GLN A 46 -1.29 10.17 18.09
CA GLN A 46 -2.20 9.96 16.96
C GLN A 46 -1.56 9.04 15.91
N ARG A 47 -0.29 9.28 15.56
CA ARG A 47 0.48 8.42 14.66
C ARG A 47 0.49 6.97 15.13
N GLU A 48 0.78 6.73 16.41
CA GLU A 48 0.84 5.39 16.98
C GLU A 48 -0.50 4.64 16.87
N ARG A 49 -1.62 5.31 17.20
CA ARG A 49 -2.96 4.73 17.01
C ARG A 49 -3.26 4.42 15.54
N CYS A 50 -2.82 5.28 14.62
CA CYS A 50 -2.97 5.03 13.19
C CYS A 50 -2.16 3.80 12.73
N LEU A 51 -0.94 3.62 13.24
CA LEU A 51 -0.10 2.44 12.92
C LEU A 51 -0.76 1.15 13.41
N LEU A 52 -1.27 1.12 14.65
CA LEU A 52 -1.97 -0.05 15.19
C LEU A 52 -3.20 -0.44 14.34
N GLU A 53 -3.98 0.55 13.90
CA GLU A 53 -5.15 0.30 13.06
C GLU A 53 -4.76 -0.17 11.64
N LEU A 54 -3.65 0.33 11.10
CA LEU A 54 -3.09 -0.17 9.83
C LEU A 54 -2.73 -1.65 9.95
N GLU A 55 -1.93 -2.02 10.95
CA GLU A 55 -1.55 -3.42 11.20
C GLU A 55 -2.77 -4.34 11.36
N ARG A 56 -3.78 -3.90 12.13
CA ARG A 56 -5.02 -4.65 12.32
C ARG A 56 -5.74 -4.91 10.98
N ARG A 57 -5.80 -3.92 10.09
CA ARG A 57 -6.45 -4.04 8.77
C ARG A 57 -5.69 -4.98 7.85
N HIS A 58 -4.36 -4.95 7.87
CA HIS A 58 -3.54 -5.85 7.05
C HIS A 58 -3.61 -7.30 7.54
N SER A 59 -3.59 -7.53 8.85
CA SER A 59 -3.81 -8.86 9.43
C SER A 59 -5.20 -9.42 9.09
N SER A 60 -6.23 -8.55 9.08
CA SER A 60 -7.61 -8.97 8.75
C SER A 60 -7.81 -9.30 7.26
N LYS A 61 -7.03 -8.70 6.36
CA LYS A 61 -7.10 -8.97 4.91
C LYS A 61 -6.44 -10.28 4.52
N GLN A 62 -5.36 -10.68 5.20
CA GLN A 62 -4.71 -11.98 4.94
C GLN A 62 -5.64 -13.17 5.24
N VAL A 63 -6.53 -13.04 6.24
CA VAL A 63 -7.50 -14.10 6.59
C VAL A 63 -8.60 -14.28 5.53
N ARG A 64 -8.87 -13.27 4.70
CA ARG A 64 -9.95 -13.31 3.69
C ARG A 64 -9.50 -13.74 2.29
N GLY A 65 -8.21 -13.66 1.98
CA GLY A 65 -7.65 -14.07 0.67
C GLY A 65 -7.36 -15.57 0.52
N GLY A 66 -7.44 -16.37 1.58
CA GLY A 66 -7.08 -17.79 1.58
C GLY A 66 -8.17 -18.78 1.16
N ARG A 67 -9.30 -18.32 0.59
CA ARG A 67 -10.41 -19.18 0.13
C ARG A 67 -10.70 -18.95 -1.36
N HIS A 68 -9.76 -19.29 -2.22
CA HIS A 68 -10.06 -19.73 -3.58
C HIS A 68 -8.91 -20.62 -4.06
N ASN A 69 -9.14 -21.92 -3.98
CA ASN A 69 -8.64 -22.95 -4.90
C ASN A 69 -9.61 -24.12 -4.73
N GLU A 70 -10.55 -24.21 -5.67
CA GLU A 70 -11.21 -25.47 -6.04
C GLU A 70 -10.32 -26.19 -7.06
#